data_AF-A0A162K4H8-F1
#
_entry.id   AF-A0A162K4H8-F1
#
_cell.length_a   1.000
_cell.length_b   1.000
_cell.length_c   1.000
_cell.angle_alpha   90.00
_cell.angle_beta   90.00
_cell.angle_gamma   90.00
#
_symmetry.space_group_name_H-M   'P 1'
#
loop_
_entity.id
_entity.type
_entity.pdbx_description
1 polymer ?
#
loop_
_entity_poly.entity_id
_entity_poly.type
_entity_poly.pdbx_seq_one_letter_code
_entity_poly.pdbx_strand_id
1 'polypeptide(L)'
;MRATATPPGTIDLVKVMAVPRAVTARAKLLLGATSNTLIFLGVDAADFKEIARLVLDRVEDSRVLKPSLVHGDCWDGNTGMDARTGAAFACDPSAFYGHAEYDVGDWRALRHELSRAEYMASYKKLMELSEPKEDWEARNLLYSLAF
;
A
#
# COMPACT_ATOMS: atom_id res chain seq x y z
N MET A 1 5.51 -28.50 23.39
CA MET A 1 4.69 -27.91 22.31
C MET A 1 5.31 -28.28 20.97
N ARG A 2 4.60 -28.98 20.09
CA ARG A 2 5.09 -29.38 18.75
C ARG A 2 5.05 -28.15 17.83
N ALA A 3 6.19 -27.79 17.25
CA ALA A 3 6.24 -26.85 16.14
C ALA A 3 5.60 -27.51 14.91
N THR A 4 4.47 -26.97 14.46
CA THR A 4 3.84 -27.35 13.20
C THR A 4 4.66 -26.75 12.06
N ALA A 5 5.22 -27.60 11.21
CA ALA A 5 5.97 -27.17 10.03
C ALA A 5 5.07 -26.38 9.06
N THR A 6 5.56 -25.23 8.62
CA THR A 6 4.94 -24.35 7.65
C THR A 6 4.81 -25.07 6.29
N PRO A 7 3.64 -25.08 5.62
CA PRO A 7 3.46 -25.78 4.35
C PRO A 7 4.40 -25.26 3.24
N PRO A 8 4.81 -26.10 2.27
CA PRO A 8 5.59 -25.66 1.12
C PRO A 8 4.81 -24.61 0.32
N GLY A 9 5.39 -23.43 0.12
CA GLY A 9 4.75 -22.28 -0.53
C GLY A 9 4.13 -21.25 0.43
N THR A 10 4.14 -21.53 1.74
CA THR A 10 3.74 -20.55 2.75
C THR A 10 4.96 -19.75 3.17
N ILE A 11 5.08 -18.55 2.62
CA ILE A 11 6.03 -17.55 3.08
C ILE A 11 5.59 -17.09 4.47
N ASP A 12 6.49 -17.13 5.44
CA ASP A 12 6.29 -16.54 6.76
C ASP A 12 6.06 -15.03 6.62
N LEU A 13 4.79 -14.61 6.67
CA LEU A 13 4.37 -13.23 6.46
C LEU A 13 4.97 -12.29 7.52
N VAL A 14 5.39 -12.77 8.69
CA VAL A 14 6.12 -11.95 9.66
C VAL A 14 7.52 -11.56 9.13
N LYS A 15 8.07 -12.35 8.19
CA LYS A 15 9.32 -12.04 7.48
C LYS A 15 9.13 -11.32 6.15
N VAL A 16 7.95 -11.39 5.53
CA VAL A 16 7.68 -10.82 4.20
C VAL A 16 6.77 -9.59 4.20
N MET A 17 5.99 -9.40 5.26
CA MET A 17 5.52 -8.07 5.64
C MET A 17 6.66 -7.32 6.34
N ALA A 18 7.77 -7.14 5.64
CA ALA A 18 8.51 -5.92 5.81
C ALA A 18 7.60 -4.81 5.27
N VAL A 19 6.57 -4.42 6.03
CA VAL A 19 6.08 -3.05 6.00
C VAL A 19 7.36 -2.23 6.01
N PRO A 20 7.68 -1.48 4.94
CA PRO A 20 8.99 -0.89 4.81
C PRO A 20 9.33 -0.20 6.13
N ARG A 21 10.55 -0.36 6.65
CA ARG A 21 10.93 0.31 7.91
C ARG A 21 10.55 1.80 7.85
N ALA A 22 10.55 2.40 6.66
CA ALA A 22 9.99 3.71 6.36
C ALA A 22 8.50 3.86 6.75
N VAL A 23 7.59 2.98 6.35
CA VAL A 23 6.17 3.04 6.71
C VAL A 23 5.98 2.84 8.22
N THR A 24 6.66 1.88 8.85
CA THR A 24 6.54 1.68 10.31
C THR A 24 7.19 2.81 11.12
N ALA A 25 8.34 3.33 10.69
CA ALA A 25 9.03 4.43 11.35
C ALA A 25 8.32 5.77 11.14
N ARG A 26 7.81 6.04 9.93
CA ARG A 26 7.04 7.24 9.61
C ARG A 26 5.65 7.18 10.25
N ALA A 27 5.03 6.00 10.35
CA ALA A 27 3.81 5.83 11.15
C ALA A 27 4.07 6.09 12.65
N LYS A 28 5.16 5.55 13.22
CA LYS A 28 5.56 5.86 14.61
C LYS A 28 5.91 7.34 14.82
N LEU A 29 6.55 7.97 13.83
CA LEU A 29 6.85 9.41 13.83
C LEU A 29 5.56 10.24 13.76
N LEU A 30 4.61 9.87 12.90
CA LEU A 30 3.30 10.52 12.76
C LEU A 30 2.42 10.35 13.99
N LEU A 31 2.47 9.18 14.66
CA LEU A 31 1.80 8.96 15.95
C LEU A 31 2.34 9.88 17.06
N GLY A 32 3.56 10.40 16.90
CA GLY A 32 4.19 11.39 17.79
C GLY A 32 4.35 12.79 17.19
N ALA A 33 3.87 13.04 15.96
CA ALA A 33 4.09 14.31 15.26
C ALA A 33 3.03 15.34 15.64
N THR A 34 3.48 16.58 15.79
CA THR A 34 2.59 17.75 15.90
C THR A 34 1.95 18.07 14.54
N SER A 35 0.79 18.73 14.58
CA SER A 35 -0.23 18.84 13.52
C SER A 35 0.22 19.20 12.09
N ASN A 36 1.43 19.70 11.86
CA ASN A 36 1.84 20.22 10.55
C ASN A 36 2.06 19.16 9.46
N THR A 37 2.40 17.90 9.79
CA THR A 37 2.59 16.84 8.78
C THR A 37 1.26 16.24 8.32
N LEU A 38 0.28 16.16 9.24
CA LEU A 38 -1.07 15.66 9.00
C LEU A 38 -1.89 16.59 8.09
N ILE A 39 -1.65 17.91 8.17
CA ILE A 39 -2.29 18.93 7.32
C ILE A 39 -1.95 18.74 5.83
N PHE A 40 -0.74 18.31 5.49
CA PHE A 40 -0.31 18.15 4.09
C PHE A 40 -0.96 16.96 3.38
N LEU A 41 -1.49 16.01 4.15
CA LEU A 41 -2.18 14.81 3.66
C LEU A 41 -3.71 14.88 3.86
N GLY A 42 -4.21 15.93 4.53
CA GLY A 42 -5.62 16.08 4.86
C GLY A 42 -6.16 15.00 5.81
N VAL A 43 -5.31 14.45 6.67
CA VAL A 43 -5.69 13.37 7.61
C VAL A 43 -5.71 13.92 9.03
N ASP A 44 -6.81 13.75 9.77
CA ASP A 44 -6.83 14.08 11.20
C ASP A 44 -6.04 13.05 12.02
N ALA A 45 -5.46 13.45 13.15
CA ALA A 45 -4.74 12.55 14.05
C ALA A 45 -5.61 11.37 14.55
N ALA A 46 -6.93 11.57 14.67
CA ALA A 46 -7.90 10.53 14.99
C ALA A 46 -8.06 9.53 13.84
N ASP A 47 -8.18 10.00 12.60
CA ASP A 47 -8.29 9.15 11.41
C ASP A 47 -7.04 8.30 11.24
N PHE A 48 -5.86 8.90 11.44
CA PHE A 48 -4.60 8.18 11.36
C PHE A 48 -4.47 7.09 12.42
N LYS A 49 -4.90 7.33 13.66
CA LYS A 49 -4.90 6.32 14.73
C LYS A 49 -5.82 5.15 14.40
N GLU A 50 -6.99 5.41 13.84
CA GLU A 50 -7.92 4.35 13.44
C GLU A 50 -7.38 3.55 12.26
N ILE A 51 -6.79 4.21 11.25
CA ILE A 51 -6.14 3.54 10.11
C ILE A 51 -4.98 2.67 10.58
N ALA A 52 -4.12 3.17 11.47
CA ALA A 52 -3.02 2.41 12.04
C ALA A 52 -3.51 1.19 12.85
N ARG A 53 -4.57 1.36 13.66
CA ARG A 53 -5.20 0.27 14.42
C ARG A 53 -5.75 -0.81 13.49
N LEU A 54 -6.50 -0.43 12.45
CA LEU A 54 -7.06 -1.38 11.48
C LEU A 54 -5.99 -2.21 10.75
N VAL A 55 -4.80 -1.63 10.55
CA VAL A 55 -3.68 -2.32 9.90
C VAL A 55 -2.98 -3.25 10.89
N LEU A 56 -2.71 -2.78 12.11
CA LEU A 56 -2.02 -3.55 13.15
C LEU A 56 -2.87 -4.72 13.65
N ASP A 57 -4.16 -4.50 13.90
CA ASP A 57 -5.09 -5.56 14.31
C ASP A 57 -5.15 -6.69 13.27
N ARG A 58 -5.01 -6.36 11.97
CA ARG A 58 -5.02 -7.37 10.89
C ARG A 58 -3.74 -8.18 10.76
N VAL A 59 -2.60 -7.66 11.19
CA VAL A 59 -1.36 -8.44 11.27
C VAL A 59 -1.48 -9.51 12.36
N GLU A 60 -2.22 -9.24 13.42
CA GLU A 60 -2.41 -10.14 14.55
C GLU A 60 -3.52 -11.17 14.31
N ASP A 61 -4.58 -10.82 13.56
CA ASP A 61 -5.82 -11.61 13.46
C ASP A 61 -5.80 -12.75 12.41
N SER A 62 -4.63 -13.29 12.06
CA SER A 62 -4.45 -14.47 11.16
C SER A 62 -4.99 -14.33 9.73
N ARG A 63 -5.40 -13.14 9.30
CA ARG A 63 -5.80 -12.90 7.90
C ARG A 63 -4.57 -12.95 7.01
N VAL A 64 -4.42 -14.05 6.29
CA VAL A 64 -3.34 -14.25 5.32
C VAL A 64 -3.54 -13.27 4.16
N LEU A 65 -2.88 -12.12 4.21
CA LEU A 65 -2.74 -11.26 3.03
C LEU A 65 -1.93 -12.03 1.99
N LYS A 66 -2.49 -12.20 0.78
CA LYS A 66 -1.78 -12.85 -0.32
C LYS A 66 -0.60 -11.96 -0.73
N PRO A 67 0.66 -12.42 -0.54
CA PRO A 67 1.82 -11.67 -1.00
C PRO A 67 1.73 -11.46 -2.52
N SER A 68 1.93 -10.23 -2.96
CA SER A 68 1.93 -9.84 -4.37
C SER A 68 3.22 -9.12 -4.67
N LEU A 69 3.79 -9.34 -5.86
CA LEU A 69 4.92 -8.56 -6.32
C LEU A 69 4.42 -7.13 -6.58
N VAL A 70 4.98 -6.17 -5.86
CA VAL A 70 4.67 -4.74 -6.00
C VAL A 70 5.85 -4.03 -6.65
N HIS A 71 5.58 -2.97 -7.41
CA HIS A 71 6.60 -2.15 -8.04
C HIS A 71 7.38 -1.34 -7.01
N GLY A 72 6.70 -0.81 -6.00
CA GLY A 72 7.29 -0.07 -4.88
C GLY A 72 7.60 1.41 -5.16
N ASP A 73 7.46 1.86 -6.40
CA ASP A 73 7.71 3.24 -6.85
C ASP A 73 6.88 3.58 -8.12
N CYS A 74 5.58 3.25 -8.08
CA CYS A 74 4.70 3.20 -9.26
C CYS A 74 3.95 4.52 -9.51
N TRP A 75 4.65 5.57 -9.91
CA TRP A 75 4.05 6.87 -10.26
C TRP A 75 4.16 7.18 -11.76
N ASP A 76 3.56 8.29 -12.21
CA ASP A 76 3.54 8.71 -13.61
C ASP A 76 4.93 8.96 -14.22
N GLY A 77 5.94 9.30 -13.41
CA GLY A 77 7.33 9.41 -13.88
C GLY A 77 8.01 8.07 -14.16
N ASN A 78 7.54 7.00 -13.53
CA ASN A 78 8.07 5.64 -13.66
C ASN A 78 7.15 4.72 -14.46
N THR A 79 6.07 5.26 -15.02
CA THR A 79 5.14 4.53 -15.87
C THR A 79 5.02 5.22 -17.21
N GLY A 80 4.69 4.44 -18.24
CA GLY A 80 4.59 4.97 -19.58
C GLY A 80 3.77 4.06 -20.48
N MET A 81 3.49 4.58 -21.68
CA MET A 81 2.81 3.84 -22.73
C MET A 81 3.69 3.89 -23.98
N ASP A 82 3.97 2.73 -24.55
CA ASP A 82 4.66 2.64 -25.83
C ASP A 82 3.76 3.28 -26.90
N ALA A 83 4.25 4.35 -27.53
CA ALA A 83 3.46 5.14 -28.48
C ALA A 83 3.10 4.37 -29.76
N ARG A 84 3.80 3.28 -30.08
CA ARG A 84 3.55 2.44 -31.26
C ARG A 84 2.59 1.31 -30.94
N THR A 85 2.72 0.67 -29.78
CA THR A 85 1.95 -0.53 -29.43
C THR A 85 0.76 -0.24 -28.51
N GLY A 86 0.76 0.91 -27.83
CA GLY A 86 -0.19 1.23 -26.77
C GLY A 86 -0.01 0.40 -25.50
N ALA A 87 1.07 -0.39 -25.40
CA ALA A 87 1.33 -1.20 -24.21
C ALA A 87 1.87 -0.34 -23.07
N ALA A 88 1.30 -0.51 -21.88
CA ALA A 88 1.83 0.10 -20.67
C ALA A 88 3.14 -0.58 -20.24
N PHE A 89 4.07 0.20 -19.72
CA PHE A 89 5.31 -0.29 -19.11
C PHE A 89 5.63 0.49 -17.84
N ALA A 90 6.46 -0.10 -16.98
CA ALA A 90 6.96 0.51 -15.75
C ALA A 90 8.49 0.36 -15.68
N CYS A 91 9.16 1.36 -15.10
CA CYS A 91 10.61 1.48 -15.00
C CYS A 91 11.03 1.77 -13.56
N ASP A 92 12.31 1.55 -13.27
CA ASP A 92 12.93 1.85 -11.96
C ASP A 92 12.19 1.25 -10.75
N PRO A 93 11.93 -0.07 -10.74
CA PRO A 93 11.21 -0.70 -9.65
C PRO A 93 12.05 -0.72 -8.37
N SER A 94 11.40 -0.34 -7.27
CA SER A 94 11.85 -0.64 -5.90
C SER A 94 11.10 -1.87 -5.38
N ALA A 95 11.12 -2.95 -6.16
CA ALA A 95 10.19 -4.06 -6.01
C ALA A 95 10.39 -4.87 -4.72
N PHE A 96 9.27 -5.30 -4.13
CA PHE A 96 9.23 -6.23 -3.01
C PHE A 96 7.94 -7.06 -3.05
N TYR A 97 7.83 -8.05 -2.16
CA TYR A 97 6.56 -8.76 -1.96
C TYR A 97 5.76 -8.05 -0.87
N GLY A 98 4.59 -7.53 -1.23
CA GLY A 98 3.74 -6.74 -0.36
C GLY A 98 2.26 -6.98 -0.61
N HIS A 99 1.44 -6.04 -0.17
CA HIS A 99 0.00 -6.05 -0.44
C HIS A 99 -0.28 -5.50 -1.84
N ALA A 100 -1.17 -6.14 -2.60
CA ALA A 100 -1.45 -5.77 -4.00
C ALA A 100 -1.94 -4.31 -4.19
N GLU A 101 -2.46 -3.71 -3.12
CA GLU A 101 -2.99 -2.33 -3.12
C GLU A 101 -1.92 -1.29 -2.76
N TYR A 102 -0.68 -1.71 -2.50
CA TYR A 102 0.40 -0.81 -2.08
C TYR A 102 0.74 0.24 -3.14
N ASP A 103 0.93 -0.18 -4.40
CA ASP A 103 1.41 0.71 -5.48
C ASP A 103 0.45 1.86 -5.78
N VAL A 104 -0.86 1.66 -5.57
CA VAL A 104 -1.85 2.73 -5.79
C VAL A 104 -1.91 3.75 -4.65
N GLY A 105 -1.15 3.55 -3.58
CA GLY A 105 -0.98 4.55 -2.52
C GLY A 105 -0.36 5.84 -3.06
N ASP A 106 0.64 5.73 -3.94
CA ASP A 106 1.33 6.88 -4.54
C ASP A 106 0.39 7.71 -5.45
N TRP A 107 -0.59 7.03 -6.07
CA TRP A 107 -1.57 7.66 -6.95
C TRP A 107 -2.49 8.62 -6.20
N ARG A 108 -2.48 8.64 -4.86
CA ARG A 108 -3.34 9.54 -4.08
C ARG A 108 -2.88 11.01 -4.13
N ALA A 109 -1.60 11.28 -4.38
CA ALA A 109 -1.09 12.64 -4.39
C ALA A 109 -1.44 13.38 -5.69
N LEU A 110 -2.12 14.52 -5.58
CA LEU A 110 -2.66 15.31 -6.72
C LEU A 110 -1.60 15.84 -7.70
N ARG A 111 -0.31 15.71 -7.36
CA ARG A 111 0.81 16.08 -8.23
C ARG A 111 1.05 15.07 -9.37
N HIS A 112 0.52 13.85 -9.24
CA HIS A 112 0.74 12.75 -10.16
C HIS A 112 -0.40 12.62 -11.16
N GLU A 113 -0.10 12.41 -12.45
CA GLU A 113 -1.15 12.15 -13.45
C GLU A 113 -2.00 10.92 -13.10
N LEU A 114 -1.41 9.93 -12.43
CA LEU A 114 -2.11 8.73 -11.96
C LEU A 114 -3.15 9.02 -10.86
N SER A 115 -3.20 10.24 -10.30
CA SER A 115 -4.24 10.65 -9.34
C SER A 115 -5.60 10.91 -9.97
N ARG A 116 -5.67 10.92 -11.30
CA ARG A 116 -6.93 11.05 -12.02
C ARG A 116 -7.83 9.85 -11.74
N ALA A 117 -9.12 10.13 -11.50
CA ALA A 117 -10.10 9.14 -11.06
C ALA A 117 -10.23 7.93 -12.00
N GLU A 118 -9.96 8.12 -13.29
CA GLU A 118 -10.01 7.11 -14.35
C GLU A 118 -9.01 5.97 -14.11
N TYR A 119 -7.81 6.25 -13.59
CA TYR A 119 -6.81 5.23 -13.27
C TYR A 119 -7.25 4.38 -12.08
N MET A 120 -7.72 5.04 -11.01
CA MET A 120 -8.24 4.35 -9.84
C MET A 120 -9.49 3.52 -10.16
N ALA A 121 -10.39 4.03 -11.00
CA ALA A 121 -11.55 3.27 -11.48
C ALA A 121 -11.13 2.05 -12.31
N SER A 122 -10.10 2.18 -13.14
CA SER A 122 -9.54 1.07 -13.92
C SER A 122 -8.89 0.02 -13.03
N TYR A 123 -8.14 0.43 -11.99
CA TYR A 123 -7.58 -0.48 -11.00
C TYR A 123 -8.69 -1.28 -10.31
N LYS A 124 -9.73 -0.62 -9.79
CA LYS A 124 -10.88 -1.27 -9.11
C LYS A 124 -11.66 -2.22 -10.02
N LYS A 125 -11.58 -2.05 -11.34
CA LYS A 125 -12.21 -2.93 -12.35
C LYS A 125 -11.35 -4.14 -12.71
N LEU A 126 -10.04 -3.96 -12.79
CA LEU A 126 -9.08 -4.98 -13.23
C LEU A 126 -8.57 -5.85 -12.07
N MET A 127 -8.53 -5.29 -10.86
CA MET A 127 -8.04 -5.92 -9.65
C MET A 127 -9.18 -6.17 -8.68
N GLU A 128 -9.18 -7.35 -8.05
CA GLU A 128 -10.10 -7.64 -6.96
C GLU A 128 -9.64 -6.89 -5.70
N LEU A 129 -10.53 -6.06 -5.14
CA LEU A 129 -10.27 -5.37 -3.88
C LEU A 129 -10.14 -6.38 -2.75
N SER A 130 -9.14 -6.16 -1.90
CA SER A 130 -8.89 -7.02 -0.75
C SER A 130 -10.00 -6.89 0.27
N GLU A 131 -10.37 -8.03 0.86
CA GLU A 131 -11.35 -8.04 1.94
C GLU A 131 -10.75 -7.50 3.25
N PRO A 132 -11.53 -6.75 4.05
CA PRO A 132 -12.87 -6.26 3.74
C PRO A 132 -12.82 -5.07 2.77
N LYS A 133 -13.78 -5.01 1.82
CA LYS A 133 -13.80 -3.98 0.76
C LYS A 133 -14.05 -2.58 1.30
N GLU A 134 -14.82 -2.45 2.37
CA GLU A 134 -15.11 -1.20 3.05
C GLU A 134 -13.85 -0.49 3.59
N ASP A 135 -12.78 -1.25 3.83
CA ASP A 135 -11.51 -0.73 4.33
C ASP A 135 -10.56 -0.24 3.25
N TRP A 136 -10.95 -0.33 1.98
CA TRP A 136 -10.14 0.10 0.85
C TRP A 136 -9.57 1.52 1.03
N GLU A 137 -10.41 2.49 1.38
CA GLU A 137 -9.97 3.89 1.49
C GLU A 137 -8.97 4.09 2.63
N ALA A 138 -9.16 3.38 3.76
CA ALA A 138 -8.23 3.41 4.88
C ALA A 138 -6.86 2.80 4.49
N ARG A 139 -6.85 1.69 3.75
CA ARG A 139 -5.61 1.05 3.27
C ARG A 139 -4.89 1.91 2.24
N ASN A 140 -5.60 2.45 1.26
CA ASN A 140 -5.02 3.35 0.26
C ASN A 140 -4.39 4.58 0.91
N LEU A 141 -5.07 5.18 1.89
CA LEU A 141 -4.53 6.31 2.65
C LEU A 141 -3.32 5.92 3.50
N LEU A 142 -3.30 4.73 4.11
CA LEU A 142 -2.10 4.25 4.80
C LEU A 142 -0.92 4.13 3.82
N TYR A 143 -1.12 3.48 2.68
CA TYR A 143 -0.05 3.23 1.72
C TYR A 143 0.50 4.52 1.11
N SER A 144 -0.34 5.56 0.95
CA SER A 144 0.13 6.86 0.48
C SER A 144 1.13 7.52 1.43
N LEU A 145 1.19 7.14 2.72
CA LEU A 145 2.17 7.66 3.68
C LEU A 145 3.61 7.22 3.37
N ALA A 146 3.79 6.20 2.54
CA ALA A 146 5.11 5.75 2.12
C ALA A 146 5.79 6.71 1.12
N PHE A 147 5.01 7.56 0.44
CA PHE A 147 5.41 8.43 -0.67
C PHE A 147 5.36 9.93 -0.29
#